data_AF-A0A938Z1B2-F1
#
_entry.id   AF-A0A938Z1B2-F1
#
_cell.length_a   1.000
_cell.length_b   1.000
_cell.length_c   1.000
_cell.angle_alpha   90.00
_cell.angle_beta   90.00
_cell.angle_gamma   90.00
#
_symmetry.space_group_name_H-M   'P 1'
#
loop_
_entity.id
_entity.type
_entity.pdbx_description
1 polymer ?
#
loop_
_entity_poly.entity_id
_entity_poly.type
_entity_poly.pdbx_seq_one_letter_code
_entity_poly.pdbx_strand_id
1 'polypeptide(L)'
;MKRQVSFTDEAEAYRFTPQYKEDGAFEIRKDTLVFNSNDFYQLFFKGLDAKPKYEVVNSGAELKGQAKHVFDTVSDIFKKACDSIDGSWFSKTKESAAEAHDDFNDIDS
;
A
#
# COMPACT_ATOMS: atom_id res chain seq x y z
N MET A 1 8.63 -6.88 -5.73
CA MET A 1 8.97 -7.35 -4.36
C MET A 1 7.71 -7.91 -3.71
N LYS A 2 7.77 -9.05 -3.00
CA LYS A 2 6.65 -9.55 -2.19
C LYS A 2 6.69 -8.85 -0.83
N ARG A 3 5.58 -8.22 -0.43
CA ARG A 3 5.41 -7.53 0.85
C ARG A 3 4.28 -8.22 1.61
N GLN A 4 4.43 -8.31 2.92
CA GLN A 4 3.46 -8.97 3.78
C GLN A 4 2.68 -7.94 4.60
N VAL A 5 1.39 -8.16 4.72
CA VAL A 5 0.47 -7.36 5.54
C VAL A 5 -0.19 -8.30 6.54
N SER A 6 0.05 -8.07 7.83
CA SER A 6 -0.55 -8.87 8.89
C SER A 6 -1.94 -8.35 9.21
N PHE A 7 -2.88 -9.25 9.44
CA PHE A 7 -4.24 -8.95 9.88
C PHE A 7 -4.45 -9.38 11.34
N THR A 8 -5.02 -8.49 12.14
CA THR A 8 -5.48 -8.76 13.50
C THR A 8 -6.95 -8.35 13.67
N ASP A 9 -7.72 -9.22 14.32
CA ASP A 9 -9.07 -8.95 14.81
C ASP A 9 -8.97 -8.47 16.26
N GLU A 10 -9.01 -7.16 16.47
CA GLU A 10 -8.87 -6.54 17.79
C GLU A 10 -10.24 -6.24 18.41
N ALA A 11 -10.30 -5.77 19.66
CA ALA A 11 -11.56 -5.51 20.34
C ALA A 11 -12.47 -4.53 19.56
N GLU A 12 -11.91 -3.40 19.11
CA GLU A 12 -12.68 -2.29 18.51
C GLU A 12 -12.53 -2.17 16.98
N ALA A 13 -11.53 -2.82 16.39
CA ALA A 13 -11.19 -2.64 14.98
C ALA A 13 -10.57 -3.89 14.36
N TYR A 14 -10.60 -3.91 13.02
CA TYR A 14 -9.78 -4.80 12.20
C TYR A 14 -8.53 -4.05 11.76
N ARG A 15 -7.34 -4.58 12.06
CA ARG A 15 -6.07 -3.90 11.81
C ARG A 15 -5.24 -4.63 10.76
N PHE A 16 -4.70 -3.87 9.80
CA PHE A 16 -3.83 -4.33 8.72
C PHE A 16 -2.48 -3.65 8.81
N THR A 17 -1.43 -4.40 9.15
CA THR A 17 -0.10 -3.87 9.46
C THR A 17 0.91 -4.28 8.38
N PRO A 18 1.42 -3.36 7.54
CA PRO A 18 2.56 -3.62 6.66
C PRO A 18 3.83 -3.98 7.46
N GLN A 19 4.45 -5.13 7.17
CA GLN A 19 5.65 -5.55 7.90
C GLN A 19 6.92 -4.74 7.58
N TYR A 20 6.90 -3.93 6.52
CA TYR A 20 8.04 -3.13 6.06
C TYR A 20 8.01 -1.69 6.58
N LYS A 21 7.06 -1.35 7.46
CA LYS A 21 6.89 -0.01 8.02
C LYS A 21 6.56 -0.12 9.50
N GLU A 22 7.47 0.38 10.35
CA GLU A 22 7.40 0.20 11.81
C GLU A 22 6.15 0.85 12.44
N ASP A 23 5.69 2.00 11.92
CA ASP A 23 4.56 2.77 12.48
C ASP A 23 3.37 2.91 11.51
N GLY A 24 3.11 1.88 10.70
CA GLY A 24 2.00 1.88 9.75
C GLY A 24 0.92 0.87 10.12
N ALA A 25 -0.33 1.30 10.32
CA ALA A 25 -1.48 0.40 10.38
C ALA A 25 -2.68 1.04 9.67
N PHE A 26 -3.42 0.22 8.91
CA PHE A 26 -4.72 0.60 8.37
C PHE A 26 -5.81 -0.06 9.22
N GLU A 27 -6.80 0.72 9.63
CA GLU A 27 -7.82 0.29 10.58
C GLU A 27 -9.22 0.46 9.99
N ILE A 28 -10.05 -0.56 10.21
CA ILE A 28 -11.49 -0.50 9.95
C ILE A 28 -12.17 -0.71 11.30
N ARG A 29 -12.78 0.34 11.85
CA ARG A 29 -13.51 0.23 13.11
C ARG A 29 -14.76 -0.65 12.95
N LYS A 30 -15.07 -1.44 13.98
CA LYS A 30 -16.20 -2.38 13.96
C LYS A 30 -17.57 -1.70 14.03
N ASP A 31 -17.63 -0.51 14.61
CA ASP A 31 -18.84 0.31 14.78
C ASP A 31 -19.34 0.95 13.47
N THR A 32 -18.42 1.26 12.56
CA THR A 32 -18.67 2.08 11.37
C THR A 32 -18.40 1.32 10.07
N LEU A 33 -17.48 0.35 10.09
CA LEU A 33 -17.07 -0.44 8.91
C LEU A 33 -16.68 0.39 7.69
N VAL A 34 -16.15 1.60 7.92
CA VAL A 34 -15.76 2.51 6.85
C VAL A 34 -14.35 2.14 6.36
N PHE A 35 -14.23 1.92 5.04
CA PHE A 35 -12.95 1.77 4.37
C PHE A 35 -12.49 3.10 3.78
N ASN A 36 -11.39 3.68 4.30
CA ASN A 36 -10.81 4.90 3.74
C ASN A 36 -9.80 4.58 2.64
N SER A 37 -10.18 4.82 1.38
CA SER A 37 -9.33 4.55 0.22
C SER A 37 -8.07 5.43 0.15
N ASN A 38 -8.14 6.67 0.64
CA ASN A 38 -6.98 7.56 0.65
C ASN A 38 -5.93 7.06 1.65
N ASP A 39 -6.32 6.73 2.87
CA ASP A 39 -5.39 6.24 3.90
C ASP A 39 -4.76 4.91 3.46
N PHE A 40 -5.57 4.04 2.85
CA PHE A 40 -5.08 2.80 2.24
C PHE A 40 -4.02 3.06 1.15
N TYR A 41 -4.30 3.98 0.22
CA TYR A 41 -3.33 4.35 -0.83
C TYR A 41 -2.06 4.94 -0.24
N GLN A 42 -2.17 5.90 0.68
CA GLN A 42 -1.03 6.57 1.30
C GLN A 42 -0.15 5.57 2.07
N LEU A 43 -0.77 4.58 2.72
CA LEU A 43 -0.03 3.60 3.52
C LEU A 43 0.63 2.52 2.66
N PHE A 44 -0.07 1.99 1.65
CA PHE A 44 0.38 0.80 0.92
C PHE A 44 0.90 1.08 -0.49
N PHE A 45 0.56 2.20 -1.12
CA PHE A 45 0.83 2.41 -2.55
C PHE A 45 1.54 3.73 -2.89
N LYS A 46 1.68 4.65 -1.93
CA LYS A 46 2.48 5.87 -2.14
C LYS A 46 3.98 5.58 -2.09
N GLY A 47 4.73 6.23 -2.99
CA GLY A 47 6.19 6.18 -3.00
C GLY A 47 6.76 4.80 -3.36
N LEU A 48 6.07 4.05 -4.22
CA LEU A 48 6.58 2.78 -4.71
C LEU A 48 7.60 3.01 -5.83
N ASP A 49 8.75 2.34 -5.73
CA ASP A 49 9.77 2.34 -6.78
C ASP A 49 9.66 1.14 -7.74
N ALA A 50 8.76 0.21 -7.44
CA ALA A 50 8.48 -0.97 -8.26
C ALA A 50 7.05 -1.47 -8.02
N LYS A 51 6.53 -2.24 -8.98
CA LYS A 51 5.21 -2.88 -8.86
C LYS A 51 5.15 -3.74 -7.59
N PRO A 52 4.19 -3.46 -6.68
CA PRO A 52 4.06 -4.19 -5.42
C PRO A 52 3.39 -5.55 -5.66
N LYS A 53 3.68 -6.51 -4.78
CA LYS A 53 2.89 -7.73 -4.61
C LYS A 53 2.61 -7.88 -3.12
N TYR A 54 1.35 -7.81 -2.72
CA TYR A 54 0.96 -7.95 -1.31
C TYR A 54 0.45 -9.36 -1.03
N GLU A 55 0.85 -9.89 0.12
CA GLU A 55 0.26 -11.07 0.74
C GLU A 55 -0.33 -10.65 2.08
N VAL A 56 -1.65 -10.80 2.22
CA VAL A 56 -2.35 -10.53 3.48
C VAL A 56 -2.40 -11.83 4.27
N VAL A 57 -1.87 -11.84 5.49
CA VAL A 57 -1.83 -13.02 6.35
C VAL A 57 -2.64 -12.79 7.61
N ASN A 58 -3.30 -13.83 8.09
CA ASN A 58 -3.88 -13.86 9.43
C ASN A 58 -2.92 -14.60 10.39
N SER A 59 -3.14 -14.45 11.69
CA SER A 59 -2.34 -15.07 12.75
C SER A 59 -2.60 -16.59 12.93
N GLY A 60 -3.24 -17.27 11.97
CA GLY A 60 -3.46 -18.72 11.98
C GLY A 60 -4.78 -19.21 12.59
N ALA A 61 -5.61 -18.34 13.18
CA ALA A 61 -6.96 -18.69 13.59
C ALA A 61 -7.94 -18.69 12.40
N GLU A 62 -8.86 -19.65 12.35
CA GLU A 62 -9.92 -19.68 11.33
C GLU A 62 -10.85 -18.45 11.50
N LEU A 63 -10.82 -17.52 10.55
CA LEU A 63 -11.67 -16.33 10.57
C LEU A 63 -13.11 -16.70 10.21
N LYS A 64 -14.09 -16.13 10.94
CA LYS A 64 -15.53 -16.34 10.72
C LYS A 64 -16.29 -15.02 10.70
N GLY A 65 -17.49 -15.06 10.13
CA GLY A 65 -18.42 -13.94 10.10
C GLY A 65 -17.81 -12.66 9.53
N GLN A 66 -18.00 -11.55 10.25
CA GLN A 66 -17.57 -10.21 9.83
C GLN A 66 -16.05 -10.09 9.67
N ALA A 67 -15.26 -10.68 10.57
CA ALA A 67 -13.80 -10.67 10.48
C ALA A 67 -13.30 -11.32 9.19
N LYS A 68 -13.91 -12.45 8.79
CA LYS A 68 -13.61 -13.11 7.51
C LYS A 68 -13.99 -12.23 6.33
N HIS A 69 -15.19 -11.64 6.35
CA HIS A 69 -15.65 -10.78 5.26
C HIS A 69 -14.72 -9.58 5.05
N VAL A 70 -14.31 -8.91 6.13
CA VAL A 70 -13.38 -7.77 6.07
C VAL A 70 -12.01 -8.21 5.56
N PHE A 71 -11.48 -9.33 6.06
CA PHE A 71 -10.21 -9.88 5.59
C PHE A 71 -10.23 -10.18 4.09
N ASP A 72 -11.24 -10.90 3.61
CA ASP A 72 -11.37 -11.27 2.19
C ASP A 72 -11.51 -10.01 1.32
N THR A 73 -12.35 -9.06 1.73
CA THR A 73 -12.59 -7.81 0.98
C THR A 73 -11.32 -6.99 0.83
N VAL A 74 -10.56 -6.78 1.91
CA VAL A 74 -9.31 -6.02 1.85
C VAL A 74 -8.25 -6.77 1.04
N SER A 75 -8.19 -8.11 1.14
CA SER A 75 -7.30 -8.94 0.32
C SER A 75 -7.59 -8.81 -1.17
N ASP A 76 -8.87 -8.79 -1.56
CA ASP A 76 -9.28 -8.58 -2.95
C ASP A 76 -8.94 -7.16 -3.45
N ILE A 77 -9.09 -6.14 -2.60
CA ILE A 77 -8.67 -4.77 -2.92
C ILE A 77 -7.16 -4.73 -3.19
N PHE A 78 -6.34 -5.35 -2.33
CA PHE A 78 -4.89 -5.45 -2.57
C PHE A 78 -4.58 -6.10 -3.92
N LYS A 79 -5.21 -7.25 -4.20
CA LYS A 79 -5.00 -7.99 -5.44
C LYS A 79 -5.37 -7.12 -6.65
N LYS A 80 -6.57 -6.54 -6.67
CA LYS A 80 -7.06 -5.72 -7.78
C LYS A 80 -6.21 -4.47 -7.98
N ALA A 81 -5.81 -3.80 -6.91
CA ALA A 81 -4.91 -2.65 -6.98
C ALA A 81 -3.57 -3.04 -7.59
N CYS A 82 -2.93 -4.11 -7.11
CA CYS A 82 -1.68 -4.60 -7.67
C CYS A 82 -1.80 -5.02 -9.14
N ASP A 83 -2.88 -5.71 -9.51
CA ASP A 83 -3.11 -6.16 -10.89
C ASP A 83 -3.28 -4.96 -11.84
N SER A 84 -3.97 -3.91 -11.39
CA SER A 84 -4.21 -2.68 -12.17
C SER A 84 -2.97 -1.79 -12.37
N ILE A 85 -1.95 -1.93 -11.54
CA ILE A 85 -0.70 -1.15 -11.67
C ILE A 85 0.12 -1.71 -12.83
N ASP A 86 0.40 -0.87 -13.83
CA ASP A 86 1.32 -1.24 -14.91
C ASP A 86 2.78 -1.20 -14.41
N GLY A 87 3.51 -2.29 -14.64
CA GLY A 87 4.93 -2.38 -14.28
C GLY A 87 5.81 -1.39 -15.05
N SER A 88 5.36 -0.95 -16.24
CA SER A 88 6.09 0.02 -17.07
C SER A 88 6.23 1.40 -16.40
N TRP A 89 5.34 1.73 -15.46
CA TRP A 89 5.36 3.00 -14.73
C TRP A 89 6.64 3.21 -13.90
N PHE A 90 7.32 2.12 -13.54
CA PHE A 90 8.54 2.15 -12.72
C PHE A 90 9.84 2.11 -13.53
N SER A 91 9.75 1.95 -14.85
CA SER A 91 10.92 1.77 -15.72
C SER A 91 11.59 3.08 -16.16
N LYS A 92 11.01 4.24 -15.85
CA LYS A 92 11.48 5.56 -16.35
C LYS A 92 12.51 6.28 -15.48
N THR A 93 12.87 5.75 -14.31
CA THR A 93 13.66 6.52 -13.32
C THR A 93 15.18 6.52 -13.52
N LYS A 94 15.72 5.96 -14.63
CA LYS A 94 17.17 6.00 -14.91
C LYS A 94 17.61 6.95 -16.02
N GLU A 95 16.69 7.51 -16.81
CA GLU A 95 17.07 8.37 -17.96
C GLU A 95 16.82 9.87 -17.74
N SER A 96 16.08 10.28 -16.70
CA SER A 96 15.75 11.71 -16.48
C SER A 96 16.57 12.40 -15.38
N ALA A 97 17.63 11.77 -14.87
CA ALA A 97 18.56 12.41 -13.93
C ALA A 97 19.82 13.00 -14.61
N ALA A 98 19.95 12.88 -15.93
CA ALA A 98 21.14 13.33 -16.67
C ALA A 98 20.97 14.64 -17.45
N GLU A 99 19.77 15.25 -17.49
CA GLU A 99 19.51 16.48 -18.26
C GLU A 99 18.94 17.62 -17.38
N ALA A 100 19.52 17.84 -16.20
CA ALA A 100 19.31 19.06 -15.42
C ALA A 100 20.64 19.77 -15.09
N HIS A 101 21.63 19.64 -15.99
CA HIS A 101 22.83 20.46 -15.99
C HIS A 101 22.88 21.24 -17.30
N ASP A 102 23.11 22.55 -17.17
CA ASP A 102 23.28 23.57 -18.21
C ASP A 102 22.02 24.05 -18.94
N ASP A 103 21.36 25.08 -18.39
CA ASP A 103 21.44 26.42 -19.00
C ASP A 103 20.77 27.47 -18.10
N PHE A 104 21.55 28.09 -17.23
CA PHE A 104 21.34 29.47 -16.78
C PHE A 104 22.72 30.10 -16.64
N ASN A 105 23.32 30.41 -17.79
CA ASN A 105 24.39 31.40 -17.82
C ASN A 105 23.74 32.77 -17.59
N ASP A 106 24.12 33.36 -16.45
CA ASP A 106 23.79 34.72 -16.06
C ASP A 106 24.10 35.70 -17.20
N ILE A 107 23.05 36.37 -17.67
CA ILE A 107 23.18 37.70 -18.26
C ILE A 107 23.36 38.66 -17.08
N ASP A 108 24.60 39.04 -16.80
CA ASP A 108 24.99 40.42 -16.45
C ASP A 108 26.49 40.50 -16.09
N SER A 109 27.28 41.15 -16.95
CA SER A 109 28.40 42.08 -16.64
C SER A 109 29.04 42.60 -17.92
#